data_AF-A0A7J4J3V5-F1
#
_entry.id   AF-A0A7J4J3V5-F1
#
_cell.length_a   1.000
_cell.length_b   1.000
_cell.length_c   1.000
_cell.angle_alpha   90.00
_cell.angle_beta   90.00
_cell.angle_gamma   90.00
#
_symmetry.space_group_name_H-M   'P 1'
#
loop_
_entity.id
_entity.type
_entity.pdbx_description
1 polymer ?
#
loop_
_entity_poly.entity_id
_entity_poly.type
_entity_poly.pdbx_seq_one_letter_code
_entity_poly.pdbx_strand_id
1 'polypeptide(L)'
;MTNTSKKKAVKKHHPKSNVHKENDPEYMIQISDPSMVRKDILESLREVIIFMQGYEKFTKIQKEKVTTIATLKEDVKGLKGLIEQKLKKYLPQGKLKSIVQSEETAPPDENRLIQTPTTPSPLPPRVGKELSGEIEQLESQLKDIESQLRTLG
;
A
#
# COMPACT_ATOMS: atom_id res chain seq x y z
N MET A 1 75.86 -18.05 15.04
CA MET A 1 75.76 -18.07 16.52
C MET A 1 75.44 -16.67 17.00
N THR A 2 74.26 -16.43 17.58
CA THR A 2 74.02 -15.49 18.69
C THR A 2 72.58 -15.65 19.19
N ASN A 3 72.47 -15.99 20.47
CA ASN A 3 71.25 -16.12 21.27
C ASN A 3 70.64 -14.75 21.58
N THR A 4 69.31 -14.65 21.69
CA THR A 4 68.58 -13.83 22.70
C THR A 4 67.13 -14.31 22.81
N SER A 5 66.76 -14.98 23.90
CA SER A 5 66.05 -14.44 25.08
C SER A 5 64.52 -14.43 24.98
N LYS A 6 63.90 -15.57 25.32
CA LYS A 6 62.45 -15.72 25.55
C LYS A 6 62.08 -15.10 26.92
N LYS A 7 61.37 -13.97 26.93
CA LYS A 7 60.76 -13.42 28.16
C LYS A 7 59.46 -14.19 28.47
N LYS A 8 59.45 -14.92 29.58
CA LYS A 8 58.23 -15.52 30.16
C LYS A 8 57.37 -14.42 30.78
N ALA A 9 56.15 -14.23 30.26
CA ALA A 9 55.14 -13.40 30.89
C ALA A 9 54.47 -14.18 32.03
N VAL A 10 54.59 -13.67 33.26
CA VAL A 10 53.94 -14.20 34.46
C VAL A 10 52.44 -13.85 34.39
N LYS A 11 51.58 -14.86 34.30
CA LYS A 11 50.12 -14.71 34.40
C LYS A 11 49.76 -14.38 35.85
N LYS A 12 49.34 -13.13 36.11
CA LYS A 12 48.67 -12.75 37.36
C LYS A 12 47.27 -13.38 37.38
N HIS A 13 47.01 -14.24 38.35
CA HIS A 13 45.69 -14.76 38.66
C HIS A 13 44.87 -13.64 39.31
N HIS A 14 43.85 -13.13 38.61
CA HIS A 14 42.78 -12.37 39.26
C HIS A 14 41.74 -13.37 39.80
N PRO A 15 41.33 -13.25 41.07
CA PRO A 15 40.22 -14.04 41.60
C PRO A 15 38.94 -13.62 40.87
N LYS A 16 38.29 -14.57 40.21
CA LYS A 16 36.95 -14.37 39.63
C LYS A 16 35.98 -14.18 40.80
N SER A 17 35.46 -12.97 40.96
CA SER A 17 34.29 -12.75 41.80
C SER A 17 33.13 -13.54 41.20
N ASN A 18 32.59 -14.48 41.96
CA ASN A 18 31.32 -15.14 41.67
C ASN A 18 30.22 -14.09 41.84
N VAL A 19 29.95 -13.34 40.78
CA VAL A 19 28.70 -12.59 40.66
C VAL A 19 27.64 -13.64 40.31
N HIS A 20 26.79 -13.98 41.28
CA HIS A 20 25.53 -14.66 41.01
C HIS A 20 24.73 -13.76 40.08
N LYS A 21 24.73 -14.09 38.78
CA LYS A 21 23.73 -13.58 37.85
C LYS A 21 22.44 -14.29 38.21
N GLU A 22 21.45 -13.54 38.68
CA GLU A 22 20.07 -13.98 38.70
C GLU A 22 19.72 -14.40 37.26
N ASN A 23 19.39 -15.67 37.08
CA ASN A 23 18.95 -16.17 35.78
C ASN A 23 17.54 -15.62 35.57
N ASP A 24 17.38 -14.70 34.62
CA ASP A 24 16.06 -14.39 34.05
C ASP A 24 15.36 -15.70 33.68
N PRO A 25 14.03 -15.81 33.84
CA PRO A 25 13.30 -16.99 33.42
C PRO A 25 13.49 -17.18 31.91
N GLU A 26 14.34 -18.14 31.54
CA GLU A 26 14.58 -18.52 30.16
C GLU A 26 13.34 -19.27 29.66
N TYR A 27 12.43 -18.54 29.01
CA TYR A 27 11.25 -19.13 28.39
C TYR A 27 11.70 -19.97 27.19
N MET A 28 11.84 -21.29 27.41
CA MET A 28 12.06 -22.23 26.31
C MET A 28 10.74 -22.43 25.56
N ILE A 29 10.63 -21.81 24.38
CA ILE A 29 9.52 -22.05 23.47
C ILE A 29 9.79 -23.38 22.76
N GLN A 30 9.07 -24.43 23.13
CA GLN A 30 9.14 -25.71 22.44
C GLN A 30 8.33 -25.62 21.15
N ILE A 31 9.02 -25.65 20.01
CA ILE A 31 8.37 -25.76 18.70
C ILE A 31 8.16 -27.23 18.40
N SER A 32 6.89 -27.65 18.26
CA SER A 32 6.53 -29.05 17.99
C SER A 32 7.13 -29.55 16.68
N ASP A 33 7.04 -28.74 15.61
CA ASP A 33 7.55 -29.07 14.29
C ASP A 33 8.31 -27.87 13.66
N PRO A 34 9.63 -27.76 13.91
CA PRO A 34 10.41 -26.63 13.41
C PRO A 34 10.47 -26.59 11.86
N SER A 35 10.31 -27.73 11.20
CA SER A 35 10.28 -27.82 9.74
C SER A 35 9.03 -27.17 9.13
N MET A 36 7.87 -27.33 9.76
CA MET A 36 6.62 -26.72 9.31
C MET A 36 6.65 -25.21 9.50
N VAL A 37 7.05 -24.75 10.69
CA VAL A 37 7.20 -23.33 10.99
C VAL A 37 8.17 -22.66 10.01
N ARG A 38 9.28 -23.33 9.66
CA ARG A 38 10.20 -22.82 8.63
C ARG A 38 9.52 -22.69 7.27
N LYS A 39 8.74 -23.69 6.86
CA LYS A 39 8.02 -23.65 5.57
C LYS A 39 7.03 -22.49 5.53
N ASP A 40 6.26 -22.30 6.60
CA ASP A 40 5.26 -21.23 6.67
C ASP A 40 5.90 -19.83 6.70
N ILE A 41 7.02 -19.68 7.40
CA ILE A 41 7.82 -18.44 7.37
C ILE A 41 8.36 -18.17 5.96
N LEU A 42 8.84 -19.20 5.26
CA LEU A 42 9.37 -19.02 3.90
C LEU A 42 8.28 -18.75 2.87
N GLU A 43 7.10 -19.37 3.00
CA GLU A 43 5.98 -19.12 2.09
C GLU A 43 5.40 -17.72 2.31
N SER A 44 5.20 -17.31 3.57
CA SER A 44 4.77 -15.94 3.88
C SER A 44 5.77 -14.90 3.38
N LEU A 45 7.07 -15.13 3.54
CA LEU A 45 8.10 -14.25 2.98
C LEU A 45 8.07 -14.22 1.45
N ARG A 46 7.84 -15.36 0.80
CA ARG A 46 7.69 -15.45 -0.65
C ARG A 46 6.50 -14.62 -1.15
N GLU A 47 5.36 -14.70 -0.48
CA GLU A 47 4.18 -13.89 -0.80
C GLU A 47 4.48 -12.40 -0.68
N VAL A 48 5.12 -11.97 0.41
CA VAL A 48 5.53 -10.57 0.60
C VAL A 48 6.45 -10.10 -0.52
N ILE A 49 7.42 -10.91 -0.94
CA ILE A 49 8.32 -10.59 -2.06
C ILE A 49 7.52 -10.43 -3.36
N ILE A 50 6.59 -11.34 -3.65
CA ILE A 50 5.73 -11.26 -4.84
C ILE A 50 4.91 -9.97 -4.82
N PHE A 51 4.33 -9.60 -3.68
CA PHE A 51 3.59 -8.36 -3.52
C PHE A 51 4.47 -7.13 -3.75
N MET A 52 5.68 -7.09 -3.19
CA MET A 52 6.63 -5.99 -3.39
C MET A 52 6.99 -5.82 -4.88
N GLN A 53 7.32 -6.92 -5.56
CA GLN A 53 7.64 -6.89 -7.00
C GLN A 53 6.42 -6.48 -7.84
N GLY A 54 5.22 -6.93 -7.46
CA GLY A 54 3.98 -6.50 -8.09
C GLY A 54 3.73 -5.01 -7.94
N TYR A 55 3.98 -4.47 -6.75
CA TYR A 55 3.83 -3.05 -6.45
C TYR A 55 4.81 -2.17 -7.24
N GLU A 56 6.05 -2.60 -7.42
CA GLU A 56 7.02 -1.87 -8.24
C GLU A 56 6.57 -1.79 -9.71
N LYS A 57 6.13 -2.91 -10.28
CA LYS A 57 5.58 -2.95 -11.65
C LYS A 57 4.35 -2.06 -11.79
N PHE A 58 3.44 -2.13 -10.82
CA PHE A 58 2.24 -1.30 -10.79
C PHE A 58 2.56 0.20 -10.70
N THR A 59 3.54 0.57 -9.86
CA THR A 59 4.01 1.96 -9.73
C THR A 59 4.57 2.47 -11.05
N LYS A 60 5.32 1.65 -11.79
CA LYS A 60 5.81 2.01 -13.12
C LYS A 60 4.65 2.29 -14.09
N ILE A 61 3.64 1.41 -14.13
CA ILE A 61 2.46 1.58 -14.98
C ILE A 61 1.68 2.85 -14.60
N GLN A 62 1.53 3.15 -13.31
CA GLN A 62 0.87 4.39 -12.87
C GLN A 62 1.61 5.63 -13.37
N LYS A 63 2.94 5.66 -13.24
CA LYS A 63 3.76 6.76 -13.75
C LYS A 63 3.58 6.94 -15.25
N GLU A 64 3.61 5.85 -16.01
CA GLU A 64 3.38 5.88 -17.46
C GLU A 64 1.98 6.43 -17.79
N LYS A 65 0.93 5.93 -17.12
CA LYS A 65 -0.44 6.42 -17.29
C LYS A 65 -0.57 7.93 -17.02
N VAL A 66 0.02 8.41 -15.93
CA VAL A 66 -0.03 9.84 -15.57
C VAL A 66 0.66 10.67 -16.66
N THR A 67 1.83 10.25 -17.12
CA THR A 67 2.56 10.91 -18.21
C THR A 67 1.75 10.93 -19.50
N THR A 68 1.17 9.80 -19.93
CA THR A 68 0.34 9.72 -21.15
C THR A 68 -0.91 10.60 -21.06
N ILE A 69 -1.56 10.67 -19.89
CA ILE A 69 -2.70 11.55 -19.69
C ILE A 69 -2.27 13.02 -19.77
N ALA A 70 -1.10 13.36 -19.21
CA ALA A 70 -0.56 14.71 -19.27
C ALA A 70 -0.26 15.12 -20.72
N THR A 71 0.39 14.26 -21.50
CA THR A 71 0.66 14.53 -22.93
C THR A 71 -0.63 14.67 -23.73
N LEU A 72 -1.61 13.79 -23.50
CA LEU A 72 -2.91 13.87 -24.18
C LEU A 72 -3.64 15.18 -23.87
N LYS A 73 -3.59 15.65 -22.61
CA LYS A 73 -4.18 16.95 -22.23
C LYS A 73 -3.50 18.11 -22.95
N GLU A 74 -2.18 18.06 -23.12
CA GLU A 74 -1.43 19.05 -23.87
C GLU A 74 -1.80 19.05 -25.35
N ASP A 75 -1.91 17.87 -25.97
CA ASP A 75 -2.33 17.71 -27.36
C ASP A 75 -3.75 18.24 -27.60
N VAL A 76 -4.70 17.91 -26.71
CA VAL A 76 -6.08 18.43 -26.79
C VAL A 76 -6.09 19.95 -26.66
N LYS A 77 -5.28 20.51 -25.76
CA LYS A 77 -5.14 21.97 -25.62
C LYS A 77 -4.55 22.60 -26.88
N GLY A 78 -3.52 21.98 -27.46
CA GLY A 78 -2.91 22.42 -28.71
C GLY A 78 -3.89 22.39 -29.87
N LEU A 79 -4.65 21.29 -30.00
CA LEU A 79 -5.69 21.14 -31.02
C LEU A 79 -6.80 22.17 -30.84
N LYS A 80 -7.29 22.37 -29.61
CA LYS A 80 -8.29 23.39 -29.29
C LYS A 80 -7.78 24.79 -29.66
N GLY A 81 -6.52 25.10 -29.34
CA GLY A 81 -5.87 26.34 -29.74
C GLY A 81 -5.80 26.49 -31.26
N LEU A 82 -5.44 25.45 -32.00
CA LEU A 82 -5.41 25.46 -33.46
C LEU A 82 -6.80 25.72 -34.06
N ILE A 83 -7.81 25.06 -33.52
CA ILE A 83 -9.21 25.20 -33.95
C ILE A 83 -9.68 26.64 -33.73
N GLU A 84 -9.49 27.17 -32.52
CA GLU A 84 -9.98 28.49 -32.13
C GLU A 84 -9.21 29.64 -32.80
N GLN A 85 -7.88 29.50 -32.95
CA GLN A 85 -7.04 30.58 -33.45
C GLN A 85 -6.92 30.62 -34.97
N LYS A 86 -6.84 29.45 -35.63
CA LYS A 86 -6.64 29.37 -37.08
C LYS A 86 -7.95 29.01 -37.78
N LEU A 87 -8.51 27.83 -37.52
CA LEU A 87 -9.67 27.36 -38.28
C LEU A 87 -10.87 28.31 -38.15
N LYS A 88 -11.20 28.76 -36.94
CA LYS A 88 -12.37 29.63 -36.71
C LYS A 88 -12.26 31.00 -37.37
N LYS A 89 -11.04 31.47 -37.69
CA LYS A 89 -10.81 32.75 -38.39
C LYS A 89 -10.93 32.61 -39.91
N TYR A 90 -10.50 31.49 -40.47
CA TYR A 90 -10.50 31.26 -41.91
C TYR A 90 -11.77 30.58 -42.42
N LEU A 91 -12.52 29.91 -41.55
CA LEU A 91 -13.77 29.26 -41.92
C LEU A 91 -14.95 30.23 -41.74
N PRO A 92 -15.83 30.38 -42.74
CA PRO A 92 -17.07 31.12 -42.57
C PRO A 92 -17.90 30.44 -41.48
N GLN A 93 -18.52 31.24 -40.60
CA GLN A 93 -19.45 30.73 -39.58
C GLN A 93 -20.70 30.20 -40.28
N GLY A 94 -20.63 28.97 -40.78
CA GLY A 94 -21.78 28.28 -41.34
C GLY A 94 -22.82 28.08 -40.25
N LYS A 95 -24.10 28.32 -40.56
CA LYS A 95 -25.25 28.01 -39.70
C LYS A 95 -25.50 26.49 -39.57
N LEU A 96 -24.46 25.69 -39.71
CA LEU A 96 -24.53 24.24 -39.63
C LEU A 96 -24.71 23.89 -38.16
N LYS A 97 -25.85 23.28 -37.83
CA LYS A 97 -26.10 22.73 -36.51
C LYS A 97 -25.06 21.66 -36.26
N SER A 98 -24.26 21.82 -35.21
CA SER A 98 -23.36 20.78 -34.75
C SER A 98 -24.19 19.52 -34.50
N ILE A 99 -23.81 18.40 -35.10
CA ILE A 99 -24.31 17.07 -34.72
C ILE A 99 -23.62 16.75 -33.39
N VAL A 100 -24.01 17.46 -32.34
CA VAL A 100 -23.75 17.01 -30.98
C VAL A 100 -24.74 15.87 -30.80
N GLN A 101 -24.26 14.62 -30.85
CA GLN A 101 -24.98 13.56 -30.16
C GLN A 101 -25.11 14.03 -28.72
N SER A 102 -26.33 14.33 -28.30
CA SER A 102 -26.66 14.69 -26.94
C SER A 102 -26.24 13.56 -26.02
N GLU A 103 -24.98 13.56 -25.58
CA GLU A 103 -24.66 13.00 -24.29
C GLU A 103 -25.15 14.01 -23.26
N GLU A 104 -26.33 13.68 -22.73
CA GLU A 104 -26.94 14.22 -21.55
C GLU A 104 -25.89 14.38 -20.45
N THR A 105 -25.40 15.61 -20.31
CA THR A 105 -24.57 16.05 -19.19
C THR A 105 -25.47 16.12 -17.96
N ALA A 106 -25.70 14.97 -17.33
CA ALA A 106 -26.02 14.94 -15.93
C ALA A 106 -24.86 15.59 -15.14
N PRO A 107 -25.14 16.39 -14.10
CA PRO A 107 -24.09 17.02 -13.29
C PRO A 107 -23.18 15.94 -12.68
N PRO A 108 -21.88 16.22 -12.49
CA PRO A 108 -20.98 15.27 -11.88
C PRO A 108 -21.30 15.17 -10.39
N ASP A 109 -22.02 14.12 -9.99
CA ASP A 109 -22.01 13.66 -8.60
C ASP A 109 -20.58 13.29 -8.22
N GLU A 110 -20.04 13.98 -7.22
CA GLU A 110 -18.66 13.89 -6.70
C GLU A 110 -18.38 12.58 -5.93
N ASN A 111 -19.09 11.49 -6.24
CA ASN A 111 -18.99 10.22 -5.52
C ASN A 111 -18.95 8.99 -6.45
N ARG A 112 -18.18 9.06 -7.54
CA ARG A 112 -17.82 7.85 -8.29
C ARG A 112 -16.49 7.29 -7.81
N LEU A 113 -16.62 6.43 -6.80
CA LEU A 113 -15.65 5.40 -6.45
C LEU A 113 -15.13 4.70 -7.70
N ILE A 114 -13.80 4.61 -7.73
CA ILE A 114 -12.96 3.91 -8.69
C ILE A 114 -13.45 2.46 -8.83
N GLN A 115 -13.96 2.08 -10.01
CA GLN A 115 -14.17 0.69 -10.39
C GLN A 115 -12.95 0.18 -11.16
N THR A 116 -12.31 -0.84 -10.60
CA THR A 116 -11.27 -1.65 -11.23
C THR A 116 -11.84 -2.62 -12.28
N PRO A 117 -11.05 -3.04 -13.29
CA PRO A 117 -11.53 -3.84 -14.42
C PRO A 117 -11.83 -5.29 -14.08
N THR A 118 -12.87 -5.78 -14.75
CA THR A 118 -13.50 -7.10 -14.81
C THR A 118 -12.53 -8.27 -14.96
N THR A 119 -12.68 -9.28 -14.09
CA THR A 119 -12.39 -10.70 -14.37
C THR A 119 -13.73 -11.46 -14.28
N PRO A 120 -14.04 -12.44 -15.16
CA PRO A 120 -15.37 -13.06 -15.15
C PRO A 120 -15.46 -14.12 -14.05
N SER A 121 -16.39 -13.94 -13.11
CA SER A 121 -16.77 -14.97 -12.13
C SER A 121 -18.28 -14.89 -11.87
N PRO A 122 -18.98 -16.01 -11.65
CA PRO A 122 -20.44 -16.07 -11.64
C PRO A 122 -21.03 -15.42 -10.38
N LEU A 123 -22.13 -14.70 -10.58
CA LEU A 123 -22.94 -14.02 -9.55
C LEU A 123 -23.28 -14.93 -8.35
N PRO A 124 -23.29 -14.34 -7.15
CA PRO A 124 -24.39 -14.51 -6.20
C PRO A 124 -25.08 -13.16 -5.88
N PRO A 125 -26.32 -13.19 -5.33
CA PRO A 125 -27.23 -12.06 -5.34
C PRO A 125 -26.89 -10.99 -4.30
N ARG A 126 -27.33 -9.76 -4.61
CA ARG A 126 -27.22 -8.51 -3.86
C ARG A 126 -27.60 -8.66 -2.38
N VAL A 127 -26.70 -8.26 -1.48
CA VAL A 127 -27.02 -7.85 -0.10
C VAL A 127 -26.39 -6.47 0.09
N GLY A 128 -27.19 -5.42 -0.08
CA GLY A 128 -26.72 -4.04 -0.18
C GLY A 128 -27.35 -3.09 0.83
N LYS A 129 -27.74 -3.56 2.01
CA LYS A 129 -28.40 -2.71 3.03
C LYS A 129 -27.97 -2.89 4.47
N GLU A 130 -27.06 -3.83 4.79
CA GLU A 130 -26.68 -4.11 6.19
C GLU A 130 -25.41 -3.37 6.65
N LEU A 131 -24.51 -3.00 5.72
CA LEU A 131 -23.20 -2.45 6.08
C LEU A 131 -23.25 -1.07 6.77
N SER A 132 -24.29 -0.26 6.54
CA SER A 132 -24.40 1.06 7.20
C SER A 132 -24.77 0.93 8.68
N GLY A 133 -25.59 -0.06 9.04
CA GLY A 133 -26.01 -0.27 10.43
C GLY A 133 -24.90 -0.89 11.29
N GLU A 134 -24.08 -1.75 10.69
CA GLU A 134 -22.95 -2.38 11.39
C GLU A 134 -21.87 -1.36 11.76
N ILE A 135 -21.57 -0.40 10.87
CA ILE A 135 -20.61 0.68 11.16
C ILE A 135 -21.11 1.58 12.30
N GLU A 136 -22.38 1.99 12.27
CA GLU A 136 -22.97 2.81 13.33
C GLU A 136 -22.98 2.09 14.69
N GLN A 137 -23.17 0.77 14.69
CA GLN A 137 -23.10 -0.06 15.88
C GLN A 137 -21.68 -0.16 16.44
N LEU A 138 -20.67 -0.31 15.57
CA LEU A 138 -19.26 -0.31 15.96
C LEU A 138 -18.82 1.04 16.54
N GLU A 139 -19.29 2.15 15.97
CA GLU A 139 -19.02 3.50 16.49
C GLU A 139 -19.62 3.71 17.88
N SER A 140 -20.85 3.23 18.12
CA SER A 140 -21.46 3.27 19.46
C SER A 140 -20.66 2.46 20.48
N GLN A 141 -20.22 1.26 20.12
CA GLN A 141 -19.44 0.39 21.01
C GLN A 141 -18.08 1.01 21.36
N LEU A 142 -17.40 1.62 20.39
CA LEU A 142 -16.13 2.30 20.63
C LEU A 142 -16.29 3.50 21.56
N LYS A 143 -17.39 4.25 21.43
CA LYS A 143 -17.70 5.38 22.32
C LYS A 143 -17.94 4.93 23.76
N ASP A 144 -18.63 3.80 23.94
CA ASP A 144 -18.85 3.22 25.27
C ASP A 144 -17.54 2.76 25.90
N ILE A 145 -16.66 2.11 25.14
CA ILE A 145 -15.32 1.70 25.59
C ILE A 145 -14.48 2.93 25.99
N GLU A 146 -14.51 4.01 25.19
CA GLU A 146 -13.81 5.24 25.51
C GLU A 146 -14.30 5.87 26.82
N SER A 147 -15.61 5.82 27.07
CA SER A 147 -16.19 6.34 28.32
C SER A 147 -15.77 5.52 29.54
N GLN A 148 -15.66 4.19 29.41
CA GLN A 148 -15.17 3.31 30.47
C GLN A 148 -13.68 3.53 30.75
N LEU A 149 -12.87 3.71 29.71
CA LEU A 149 -11.45 3.99 29.88
C LEU A 149 -11.20 5.35 30.55
N ARG A 150 -12.00 6.39 30.23
CA ARG A 150 -11.93 7.70 30.89
C ARG A 150 -12.32 7.67 32.37
N THR A 151 -13.08 6.67 32.81
CA THR A 151 -13.46 6.51 34.23
C THR A 151 -12.48 5.63 35.01
N LEU A 152 -11.62 4.87 34.32
CA LEU A 152 -10.58 4.03 34.90
C LEU A 152 -9.19 4.70 34.97
N GLY A 153 -9.01 5.86 34.32
CA GLY A 153 -7.80 6.69 34.37
C GLY A 153 -8.05 8.02 35.06
#